data_AF-A0A0M3I3N2-F1
#
_entry.id   AF-A0A0M3I3N2-F1
#
_cell.length_a   1.000
_cell.length_b   1.000
_cell.length_c   1.000
_cell.angle_alpha   90.00
_cell.angle_beta   90.00
_cell.angle_gamma   90.00
#
_symmetry.space_group_name_H-M   'P 1'
#
loop_
_entity.id
_entity.type
_entity.pdbx_description
1 polymer ?
#
loop_
_entity_poly.entity_id
_entity_poly.type
_entity_poly.pdbx_seq_one_letter_code
_entity_poly.pdbx_strand_id
1 'polypeptide(L)'
;MVLFRISKLIKFRLALLFYYSIASLWRVFRGRKYNPLRQRVDSVQLDSRQVFIATLFLTALIFLAPTVLVYLVVFSTLRFSVIGTKRALEILARIEDELITQIVAF
;
A
#
# COMPACT_ATOMS: atom_id res chain seq x y z
N MET A 1 -7.46 -20.01 -0.54
CA MET A 1 -8.19 -18.71 -0.50
C MET A 1 -7.78 -17.81 0.66
N VAL A 2 -7.61 -18.33 1.89
CA VAL A 2 -7.28 -17.56 3.10
C VAL A 2 -5.94 -16.79 3.01
N LEU A 3 -4.87 -17.45 2.57
CA LEU A 3 -3.54 -16.83 2.38
C LEU A 3 -3.55 -15.61 1.46
N PHE A 4 -4.35 -15.64 0.39
CA PHE A 4 -4.47 -14.51 -0.54
C PHE A 4 -5.15 -13.31 0.14
N ARG A 5 -6.22 -13.56 0.91
CA ARG A 5 -6.94 -12.54 1.67
C ARG A 5 -6.05 -11.91 2.74
N ILE A 6 -5.26 -12.72 3.45
CA ILE A 6 -4.27 -12.26 4.44
C ILE A 6 -3.21 -11.38 3.76
N SER A 7 -2.65 -11.81 2.63
CA SER A 7 -1.61 -11.03 1.93
C SER A 7 -2.09 -9.65 1.45
N LYS A 8 -3.33 -9.55 0.95
CA LYS A 8 -3.94 -8.26 0.56
C LYS A 8 -4.14 -7.36 1.78
N LEU A 9 -4.65 -7.93 2.88
CA LEU A 9 -4.90 -7.19 4.11
C LEU A 9 -3.59 -6.64 4.70
N ILE A 10 -2.52 -7.44 4.70
CA ILE A 10 -1.20 -7.01 5.19
C ILE A 10 -0.68 -5.84 4.37
N LYS A 11 -0.71 -5.92 3.02
CA LYS A 11 -0.26 -4.82 2.14
C LYS A 11 -1.04 -3.53 2.38
N PHE A 12 -2.37 -3.64 2.51
CA PHE A 12 -3.23 -2.49 2.78
C PHE A 12 -2.95 -1.87 4.16
N ARG A 13 -2.84 -2.69 5.20
CA ARG A 13 -2.52 -2.23 6.55
C ARG A 13 -1.14 -1.59 6.63
N LEU A 14 -0.15 -2.14 5.93
CA LEU A 14 1.19 -1.57 5.84
C LEU A 14 1.15 -0.18 5.19
N ALA A 15 0.41 -0.03 4.08
CA ALA A 15 0.25 1.28 3.42
C ALA A 15 -0.45 2.30 4.33
N LEU A 16 -1.49 1.89 5.06
CA LEU A 16 -2.16 2.74 6.03
C LEU A 16 -1.24 3.15 7.18
N LEU A 17 -0.51 2.20 7.77
CA LEU A 17 0.45 2.47 8.84
C LEU A 17 1.46 3.52 8.37
N PHE A 18 2.03 3.32 7.18
CA PHE A 18 3.01 4.22 6.60
C PHE A 18 2.47 5.64 6.40
N TYR A 19 1.24 5.75 5.87
CA TYR A 19 0.55 7.03 5.69
C TYR A 19 0.29 7.75 7.02
N TYR A 20 -0.23 7.04 8.02
CA TYR A 20 -0.50 7.61 9.35
C TYR A 20 0.78 7.99 10.10
N SER A 21 1.86 7.22 9.95
CA SER A 21 3.18 7.55 10.50
C SER A 21 3.69 8.87 9.92
N ILE A 22 3.68 9.04 8.59
CA ILE A 22 4.10 10.31 7.96
C ILE A 22 3.20 11.46 8.41
N ALA A 23 1.87 11.28 8.38
CA ALA A 23 0.93 12.34 8.76
C ALA A 23 1.07 12.77 10.22
N SER A 24 1.32 11.82 11.13
CA SER A 24 1.53 12.12 12.54
C SER A 24 2.86 12.83 12.78
N LEU A 25 3.97 12.38 12.19
CA LEU A 25 5.27 13.04 12.31
C LEU A 25 5.27 14.43 11.68
N TRP A 26 4.59 14.60 10.55
CA TRP A 26 4.41 15.92 9.90
C TRP A 26 3.68 16.92 10.81
N ARG A 27 2.73 16.44 11.63
CA ARG A 27 2.06 17.28 12.62
C ARG A 27 2.99 17.66 13.78
N VAL A 28 3.82 16.73 14.24
CA VAL A 28 4.83 16.96 15.29
C VAL A 28 5.90 17.94 14.82
N PHE A 29 6.42 17.77 13.60
CA PHE A 29 7.42 18.67 13.01
C PHE A 29 6.92 20.12 12.93
N ARG A 30 5.63 20.32 12.61
CA ARG A 30 5.00 21.66 12.62
C ARG A 30 4.60 22.18 14.00
N GLY A 31 4.80 21.39 15.06
CA GLY A 31 4.44 21.75 16.43
C GLY A 31 2.93 21.95 16.66
N ARG A 32 2.07 21.37 15.82
CA ARG A 32 0.61 21.61 15.88
C ARG A 32 -0.06 20.53 16.74
N LYS A 33 -0.58 20.88 17.92
CA LYS A 33 -1.34 19.95 18.79
C LYS A 33 -2.80 20.38 18.85
N TYR A 34 -3.72 19.45 18.61
CA TYR A 34 -5.15 19.72 18.83
C TYR A 34 -5.43 19.74 20.33
N ASN A 35 -6.04 20.83 20.80
CA ASN A 35 -6.43 21.00 22.18
C ASN A 35 -7.95 20.74 22.32
N PRO A 36 -8.38 19.58 22.82
CA PRO A 36 -9.80 19.24 22.93
C PRO A 36 -10.56 20.16 23.90
N LEU A 37 -9.86 20.78 24.86
CA LEU A 37 -10.47 21.69 25.84
C LEU A 37 -10.91 23.02 25.24
N ARG A 38 -10.24 23.48 24.19
CA ARG A 38 -10.50 24.77 23.52
C ARG A 38 -10.87 24.63 22.04
N GLN A 39 -11.08 23.40 21.58
CA GLN A 39 -11.40 23.02 20.19
C GLN A 39 -10.52 23.72 19.13
N ARG A 40 -9.24 23.96 19.45
CA ARG A 40 -8.32 24.71 18.59
C ARG A 40 -6.99 23.97 18.43
N VAL A 41 -6.27 24.28 17.35
CA VAL A 41 -4.93 23.75 17.12
C VAL A 41 -3.92 24.73 17.69
N ASP A 42 -3.37 24.39 18.85
CA ASP A 42 -2.36 25.19 19.53
C ASP A 42 -0.96 24.80 19.02
N SER A 43 -0.09 25.79 18.82
CA SER A 43 1.33 25.56 18.62
C SER A 43 1.97 25.20 19.96
N VAL A 44 2.42 23.96 20.10
CA VAL A 44 3.18 23.52 21.28
C VAL A 44 4.64 23.86 21.05
N GLN A 45 5.25 24.51 22.02
CA GLN A 45 6.70 24.65 22.06
C GLN A 45 7.29 23.28 22.40
N LEU A 46 7.81 22.60 21.38
CA LEU A 46 8.55 21.35 21.53
C LEU A 46 10.00 21.69 21.85
N ASP A 47 10.64 20.91 22.72
CA ASP A 47 12.09 21.04 22.95
C ASP A 47 12.84 20.84 21.62
N SER A 48 13.95 21.56 21.44
CA SER A 48 14.78 21.49 20.23
C SER A 48 15.22 20.05 19.93
N ARG A 49 15.49 19.26 20.98
CA ARG A 49 15.83 17.83 20.87
C ARG A 49 14.69 17.00 20.28
N GLN A 50 13.45 17.29 20.66
CA GLN A 50 12.29 16.54 20.20
C GLN A 50 11.99 16.81 18.73
N VAL A 51 12.11 18.06 18.29
CA VAL A 51 11.94 18.44 16.87
C VAL A 51 13.05 17.80 16.02
N PHE A 52 14.29 17.75 16.53
CA PHE A 52 15.39 17.07 15.85
C PHE A 52 15.11 15.58 15.62
N ILE A 53 14.68 14.86 16.66
CA ILE A 53 14.32 13.44 16.56
C ILE A 53 13.16 13.24 15.58
N ALA A 54 12.11 14.07 15.64
CA ALA A 54 10.98 14.00 14.72
C ALA A 54 11.41 14.21 13.26
N THR A 55 12.36 15.12 13.01
CA THR A 55 12.92 15.38 11.68
C THR A 55 13.72 14.20 11.16
N LEU A 56 14.51 13.55 12.02
CA LEU A 56 15.30 12.37 11.67
C LEU A 56 14.39 11.21 11.25
N PHE A 57 13.37 10.90 12.05
CA PHE A 57 12.39 9.87 11.69
C PHE A 57 11.57 10.24 10.45
N LEU A 58 11.15 11.50 10.31
CA LEU A 58 10.41 11.95 9.13
C LEU A 58 11.24 11.79 7.86
N THR A 59 12.51 12.17 7.91
CA THR A 59 13.46 11.98 6.79
C THR A 59 13.60 10.50 6.48
N ALA A 60 13.85 9.65 7.48
CA ALA A 60 13.93 8.21 7.28
C ALA A 60 12.66 7.63 6.63
N LEU A 61 11.48 8.05 7.07
CA LEU A 61 10.18 7.66 6.50
C LEU A 61 10.01 8.16 5.06
N ILE A 62 10.42 9.39 4.74
CA ILE A 62 10.36 9.92 3.37
C ILE A 62 11.29 9.13 2.45
N PHE A 63 12.49 8.76 2.91
CA PHE A 63 13.41 7.92 2.16
C PHE A 63 12.93 6.47 2.01
N LEU A 64 12.18 5.97 2.99
CA LEU A 64 11.57 4.64 2.96
C LEU A 64 10.27 4.62 2.11
N ALA A 65 9.63 5.77 1.90
CA ALA A 65 8.40 5.87 1.12
C ALA A 65 8.52 5.35 -0.32
N PRO A 66 9.50 5.78 -1.12
CA PRO A 66 9.64 5.29 -2.49
C PRO A 66 9.92 3.79 -2.55
N THR A 67 10.70 3.23 -1.62
CA THR A 67 11.02 1.80 -1.64
C THR A 67 9.80 0.94 -1.30
N VAL A 68 8.99 1.33 -0.31
CA VAL A 68 7.73 0.66 0.01
C VAL A 68 6.74 0.79 -1.14
N LEU A 69 6.64 1.97 -1.76
CA LEU A 69 5.73 2.20 -2.89
C LEU A 69 6.11 1.34 -4.10
N VAL A 70 7.39 1.32 -4.48
CA VAL A 70 7.90 0.48 -5.57
C VAL A 70 7.64 -0.99 -5.29
N TYR A 71 7.92 -1.46 -4.07
CA TYR A 71 7.60 -2.83 -3.66
C TYR A 71 6.10 -3.15 -3.84
N LEU A 72 5.22 -2.28 -3.36
CA LEU A 72 3.78 -2.51 -3.46
C LEU A 72 3.31 -2.54 -4.92
N VAL A 73 3.78 -1.62 -5.76
CA VAL A 73 3.39 -1.52 -7.17
C VAL A 73 3.94 -2.68 -8.00
N VAL A 74 5.24 -2.96 -7.91
CA VAL A 74 5.91 -4.01 -8.71
C VAL A 74 5.34 -5.39 -8.38
N PHE A 75 5.25 -5.75 -7.10
CA PHE A 75 4.71 -7.06 -6.74
C PHE A 75 3.21 -7.18 -7.01
N SER A 76 2.47 -6.06 -7.03
CA SER A 76 1.05 -6.06 -7.43
C SER A 76 0.91 -6.30 -8.93
N THR A 77 1.64 -5.54 -9.75
CA THR A 77 1.61 -5.65 -11.22
C THR A 77 2.09 -7.02 -11.70
N LEU A 78 3.16 -7.56 -11.14
CA LEU A 78 3.62 -8.92 -11.45
C LEU A 78 2.54 -9.98 -11.16
N ARG A 79 1.85 -9.86 -10.00
CA ARG A 79 0.74 -10.76 -9.67
C ARG A 79 -0.42 -10.65 -10.64
N PHE A 80 -0.80 -9.43 -11.02
CA PHE A 80 -1.85 -9.23 -12.01
C PHE A 80 -1.47 -9.78 -13.38
N SER A 81 -0.20 -9.61 -13.79
CA SER A 81 0.32 -10.16 -15.04
C SER A 81 0.21 -11.69 -15.05
N VAL A 82 0.72 -12.38 -14.02
CA VAL A 82 0.65 -13.85 -13.93
C VAL A 82 -0.79 -14.37 -13.91
N ILE A 83 -1.69 -13.70 -13.18
CA ILE A 83 -3.10 -14.09 -13.17
C ILE A 83 -3.73 -13.85 -14.54
N GLY A 84 -3.42 -12.73 -15.18
CA GLY A 84 -3.91 -12.38 -16.51
C GLY A 84 -3.48 -13.39 -17.56
N THR A 85 -2.19 -13.75 -17.60
CA THR A 85 -1.67 -14.75 -18.55
C THR A 85 -2.28 -16.12 -18.32
N LYS A 86 -2.43 -16.56 -17.06
CA LYS A 86 -3.11 -17.82 -16.74
C LYS A 86 -4.54 -17.83 -17.25
N ARG A 87 -5.30 -16.75 -17.02
CA ARG A 87 -6.69 -16.64 -17.48
C ARG A 87 -6.80 -16.61 -18.99
N ALA A 88 -5.90 -15.91 -19.67
CA ALA A 88 -5.87 -15.88 -21.13
C ALA A 88 -5.62 -17.27 -21.72
N LEU A 89 -4.66 -18.03 -21.16
CA LEU A 89 -4.38 -19.39 -21.60
C LEU A 89 -5.58 -20.33 -21.36
N GLU A 90 -6.23 -20.25 -20.19
CA GLU A 90 -7.43 -21.02 -19.87
C GLU A 90 -8.58 -20.75 -20.87
N ILE A 91 -8.75 -19.49 -21.28
CA ILE A 91 -9.78 -19.12 -22.25
C ILE A 91 -9.44 -19.66 -23.64
N LEU A 92 -8.19 -19.54 -24.07
CA LEU A 92 -7.76 -20.04 -25.38
C LEU A 92 -7.95 -21.56 -25.49
N ALA A 93 -7.48 -22.31 -24.49
CA ALA A 93 -7.64 -23.76 -24.45
C ALA A 93 -9.13 -24.17 -24.49
N ARG A 94 -9.98 -23.47 -23.74
CA ARG A 94 -11.43 -23.72 -23.73
C ARG A 94 -12.09 -23.51 -25.10
N ILE A 95 -11.65 -22.49 -25.84
CA ILE A 95 -12.15 -22.24 -27.20
C ILE A 95 -11.73 -23.37 -28.14
N GLU A 96 -10.49 -23.84 -28.04
CA GLU A 96 -10.00 -24.96 -28.84
C GLU A 96 -10.80 -26.25 -28.57
N ASP A 97 -11.06 -26.57 -27.30
CA ASP A 97 -11.88 -27.74 -26.91
C ASP A 97 -13.32 -27.66 -27.46
N GLU A 98 -13.93 -26.47 -27.44
CA GLU A 98 -15.28 -26.24 -27.95
C GLU A 98 -15.36 -26.41 -29.47
N LEU A 99 -14.34 -25.94 -30.19
CA LEU A 99 -14.21 -26.13 -31.64
C LEU A 99 -14.01 -27.61 -32.00
N ILE A 100 -13.16 -28.34 -31.27
CA ILE A 100 -12.95 -29.78 -31.51
C ILE A 100 -14.25 -30.56 -31.31
N THR A 101 -14.99 -30.25 -30.25
CA THR A 101 -16.26 -30.92 -29.95
C THR A 101 -17.29 -30.72 -31.05
N GLN A 102 -17.36 -29.51 -31.63
CA GLN A 102 -18.25 -29.24 -32.77
C GLN A 102 -17.86 -30.00 -34.04
N ILE A 103 -16.56 -30.13 -34.32
CA ILE A 103 -16.07 -30.86 -35.50
C ILE A 103 -16.34 -32.36 -35.37
N VAL A 104 -16.13 -32.95 -34.20
CA VAL A 104 -16.33 -34.39 -33.95
C VAL A 104 -17.81 -34.78 -33.85
N ALA A 105 -18.70 -33.84 -33.58
CA ALA A 105 -20.14 -34.05 -33.51
C ALA A 105 -20.85 -34.08 -34.89
N PHE A 106 -20.12 -33.81 -35.97
CA PHE A 106 -20.54 -33.98 -37.37
C PHE A 106 -20.02 -35.29 -37.95
#